data_AF-A0A3S5A760-F1
#
_entry.id   AF-A0A3S5A760-F1
#
_cell.length_a   1.000
_cell.length_b   1.000
_cell.length_c   1.000
_cell.angle_alpha   90.00
_cell.angle_beta   90.00
_cell.angle_gamma   90.00
#
_symmetry.space_group_name_H-M   'P 1'
#
loop_
_entity.id
_entity.type
_entity.pdbx_description
1 polymer ?
#
loop_
_entity_poly.entity_id
_entity_poly.type
_entity_poly.pdbx_seq_one_letter_code
_entity_poly.pdbx_strand_id
1 'polypeptide(L)'
;MDHGLLLYIGSQLDFDTEQSSTVIGASCVGSDVDAVLLVPHFVEHEDFFSSFIQTLKDLNVEDLLGVPETLVPLIKMKFEGIVIDMAMSRLNSSTVPVPLDFNQPPEELYFGVDHASIRGLSGVHLARELRELVPCYPSFIQLIKAIKLWVSRRAIGQYVYGFPSSIAWTIMAAYICKKVHSKVRLAFMNVSHVNLYYFGLHYARKNMGL
;
A
#
# COMPACT_ATOMS: atom_id res chain seq x y z
N MET A 1 -1.82 -30.20 10.73
CA MET A 1 -2.19 -29.01 11.52
C MET A 1 -1.55 -27.86 10.79
N ASP A 2 -2.34 -27.23 9.91
CA ASP A 2 -1.86 -26.20 9.00
C ASP A 2 -1.72 -24.90 9.79
N HIS A 3 -0.51 -24.67 10.33
CA HIS A 3 -0.14 -23.39 10.91
C HIS A 3 0.07 -22.40 9.75
N GLY A 4 -1.06 -21.95 9.19
CA GLY A 4 -1.13 -21.23 7.93
C GLY A 4 -0.34 -19.93 7.96
N LEU A 5 0.65 -19.83 7.08
CA LEU A 5 1.20 -18.56 6.63
C LEU A 5 0.20 -17.94 5.67
N LEU A 6 -0.16 -16.69 5.88
CA LEU A 6 -1.00 -15.94 4.94
C LEU A 6 -0.17 -14.84 4.30
N LEU A 7 0.04 -14.96 2.99
CA LEU A 7 0.71 -13.94 2.21
C LEU A 7 -0.33 -12.93 1.71
N TYR A 8 -0.29 -11.71 2.25
CA TYR A 8 -0.99 -10.59 1.65
C TYR A 8 -0.08 -9.97 0.59
N ILE A 9 -0.42 -10.19 -0.67
CA ILE A 9 0.16 -9.41 -1.77
C ILE A 9 -0.58 -8.10 -1.79
N GLY A 10 -0.12 -7.17 -0.96
CA GLY A 10 -0.53 -5.78 -1.08
C GLY A 10 0.35 -5.19 -2.15
N SER A 11 -0.15 -4.99 -3.37
CA SER A 11 0.47 -3.95 -4.20
C SER A 11 0.54 -2.73 -3.30
N GLN A 12 1.75 -2.27 -2.97
CA GLN A 12 1.89 -0.90 -2.54
C GLN A 12 1.16 -0.06 -3.58
N LEU A 13 0.78 1.15 -3.21
CA LEU A 13 0.18 2.07 -4.17
C LEU A 13 1.24 2.51 -5.23
N ASP A 14 2.08 1.58 -5.72
CA ASP A 14 2.92 1.57 -6.89
C ASP A 14 2.07 1.24 -8.11
N PHE A 15 1.24 2.23 -8.42
CA PHE A 15 0.48 2.37 -9.66
C PHE A 15 1.35 2.55 -10.92
N ASP A 16 2.23 1.60 -11.20
CA ASP A 16 2.65 1.37 -12.57
C ASP A 16 1.57 0.53 -13.28
N THR A 17 0.95 1.18 -14.27
CA THR A 17 0.14 0.63 -15.38
C THR A 17 0.58 -0.78 -15.77
N GLU A 18 -0.26 -1.80 -16.03
CA GLU A 18 -1.61 -1.98 -16.56
C GLU A 18 -2.29 -3.23 -15.93
N GLN A 19 -3.61 -3.27 -15.99
CA GLN A 19 -4.50 -4.39 -15.68
C GLN A 19 -4.80 -4.69 -14.20
N SER A 20 -6.05 -4.42 -13.85
CA SER A 20 -6.73 -4.95 -12.67
C SER A 20 -7.15 -6.39 -12.97
N SER A 21 -6.41 -7.38 -12.46
CA SER A 21 -6.93 -8.74 -12.24
C SER A 21 -6.07 -9.49 -11.21
N THR A 22 -6.66 -9.65 -10.03
CA THR A 22 -6.69 -10.82 -9.11
C THR A 22 -5.41 -11.62 -8.81
N VAL A 23 -5.35 -12.15 -7.57
CA VAL A 23 -4.70 -13.40 -7.16
C VAL A 23 -4.08 -14.17 -8.34
N ILE A 24 -2.74 -14.10 -8.42
CA ILE A 24 -1.87 -14.82 -9.35
C ILE A 24 -2.19 -14.56 -10.84
N GLY A 25 -1.35 -13.73 -11.48
CA GLY A 25 -1.24 -13.70 -12.94
C GLY A 25 -1.07 -12.29 -13.51
N ALA A 26 0.19 -11.95 -13.82
CA ALA A 26 0.68 -10.77 -14.54
C ALA A 26 0.78 -9.47 -13.72
N SER A 27 1.86 -9.34 -12.94
CA SER A 27 2.43 -8.01 -12.68
C SER A 27 3.13 -7.53 -13.96
N CYS A 28 3.15 -6.22 -14.17
CA CYS A 28 3.77 -5.63 -15.34
C CYS A 28 5.27 -5.92 -15.41
N VAL A 29 5.81 -5.93 -16.63
CA VAL A 29 7.23 -6.06 -16.91
C VAL A 29 7.96 -4.89 -16.24
N GLY A 30 8.60 -5.16 -15.09
CA GLY A 30 9.47 -4.22 -14.38
C GLY A 30 8.87 -3.48 -13.17
N SER A 31 7.67 -3.82 -12.69
CA SER A 31 7.14 -3.25 -11.44
C SER A 31 7.42 -4.15 -10.23
N ASP A 32 7.98 -3.57 -9.16
CA ASP A 32 8.19 -4.24 -7.88
C ASP A 32 6.83 -4.58 -7.23
N VAL A 33 6.74 -5.76 -6.59
CA VAL A 33 5.55 -6.23 -5.87
C VAL A 33 5.84 -6.19 -4.38
N ASP A 34 5.11 -5.37 -3.65
CA ASP A 34 5.14 -5.43 -2.19
C ASP A 34 4.28 -6.58 -1.68
N ALA A 35 4.77 -7.25 -0.65
CA ALA A 35 4.07 -8.35 -0.02
C ALA A 35 4.28 -8.30 1.49
N VAL A 36 3.26 -8.74 2.24
CA VAL A 36 3.28 -8.81 3.69
C VAL A 36 3.01 -10.25 4.09
N LEU A 37 4.01 -10.90 4.67
CA LEU A 37 3.90 -12.21 5.28
C LEU A 37 3.32 -12.07 6.69
N LEU A 38 2.11 -12.57 6.89
CA LEU A 38 1.51 -12.66 8.22
C LEU A 38 2.00 -13.91 8.95
N VAL A 39 2.48 -13.70 10.17
CA VAL A 39 2.99 -14.77 11.04
C VAL A 39 2.35 -14.70 12.43
N PRO A 40 2.20 -15.83 13.14
CA PRO A 40 1.74 -15.85 14.52
C PRO A 40 2.82 -15.33 15.48
N HIS A 41 2.42 -15.05 16.72
CA HIS A 41 3.26 -14.37 17.72
C HIS A 41 4.58 -15.10 18.05
N PHE A 42 4.65 -16.41 17.87
CA PHE A 42 5.82 -17.23 18.21
C PHE A 42 6.90 -17.26 17.11
N VAL A 43 6.65 -16.65 15.94
CA VAL A 43 7.64 -16.50 14.87
C VAL A 43 8.35 -15.17 15.06
N GLU A 44 9.67 -15.20 15.25
CA GLU A 44 10.46 -13.99 15.50
C GLU A 44 11.09 -13.43 14.21
N HIS A 45 11.57 -12.19 14.27
CA HIS A 45 12.24 -11.56 13.13
C HIS A 45 13.51 -12.33 12.71
N GLU A 46 14.20 -12.96 13.65
CA GLU A 46 15.35 -13.80 13.38
C GLU A 46 14.98 -15.00 12.49
N ASP A 47 13.80 -15.60 12.70
CA ASP A 47 13.32 -16.72 11.87
C ASP A 47 13.09 -16.28 10.42
N PHE A 48 12.54 -15.07 10.24
CA PHE A 48 12.31 -14.45 8.93
C PHE A 48 13.61 -14.27 8.13
N PHE A 49 14.67 -13.80 8.78
CA PHE A 49 15.97 -13.59 8.13
C PHE A 49 16.91 -14.82 8.15
N SER A 50 16.49 -15.93 8.77
CA SER A 50 17.27 -17.16 8.83
C SER A 50 16.57 -18.32 8.11
N SER A 51 15.71 -19.05 8.83
CA SER A 51 15.05 -20.27 8.34
C SER A 51 14.19 -20.02 7.10
N PHE A 52 13.51 -18.87 7.04
CA PHE A 52 12.67 -18.52 5.90
C PHE A 52 13.50 -18.16 4.66
N ILE A 53 14.59 -17.40 4.80
CA ILE A 53 15.55 -17.17 3.70
C ILE A 53 16.11 -18.48 3.16
N GLN A 54 16.43 -19.44 4.03
CA GLN A 54 16.90 -20.75 3.58
C GLN A 54 15.83 -21.50 2.78
N THR A 55 14.57 -21.44 3.23
CA THR A 55 13.43 -22.02 2.51
C THR A 55 13.25 -21.37 1.13
N LEU A 56 13.41 -20.06 1.01
CA LEU A 56 13.33 -19.35 -0.27
C LEU A 56 14.47 -19.74 -1.23
N LYS A 57 15.68 -20.03 -0.73
CA LYS A 57 16.79 -20.53 -1.57
C LYS A 57 16.45 -21.88 -2.19
N ASP A 58 15.79 -22.75 -1.45
CA ASP A 58 15.40 -24.08 -1.93
C ASP A 58 14.31 -24.00 -3.03
N LEU A 59 13.58 -22.87 -3.09
CA LEU A 59 12.58 -22.57 -4.12
C LEU A 59 13.17 -21.88 -5.37
N ASN A 60 14.50 -21.80 -5.49
CA ASN A 60 15.21 -21.24 -6.64
C ASN A 60 14.82 -19.79 -6.98
N VAL A 61 14.62 -18.97 -5.94
CA VAL A 61 14.37 -17.53 -6.08
C VAL A 61 15.68 -16.78 -6.38
N GLU A 62 15.64 -15.83 -7.31
CA GLU A 62 16.78 -14.98 -7.71
C GLU A 62 16.92 -13.77 -6.75
N ASP A 63 18.11 -13.15 -6.74
CA ASP A 63 18.39 -11.85 -6.09
C ASP A 63 17.91 -11.72 -4.62
N LEU A 64 17.98 -12.82 -3.85
CA LEU A 64 17.51 -12.88 -2.48
C LEU A 64 18.39 -12.07 -1.51
N LEU A 65 17.83 -11.01 -0.92
CA LEU A 65 18.51 -10.08 -0.03
C LEU A 65 17.62 -9.71 1.18
N GLY A 66 18.06 -10.07 2.39
CA GLY A 66 17.44 -9.58 3.63
C GLY A 66 17.91 -8.18 4.00
N VAL A 67 16.97 -7.31 4.36
CA VAL A 67 17.21 -5.91 4.74
C VAL A 67 16.62 -5.62 6.14
N PRO A 68 17.32 -6.01 7.22
CA PRO A 68 16.80 -5.87 8.58
C PRO A 68 16.86 -4.44 9.12
N GLU A 69 17.84 -3.64 8.69
CA GLU A 69 18.14 -2.30 9.23
C GLU A 69 17.28 -1.18 8.62
N THR A 70 15.96 -1.35 8.60
CA THR A 70 15.01 -0.36 8.06
C THR A 70 13.79 -0.18 8.96
N LEU A 71 13.00 0.87 8.69
CA LEU A 71 11.76 1.15 9.43
C LEU A 71 10.71 0.03 9.33
N VAL A 72 10.78 -0.78 8.27
CA VAL A 72 9.96 -1.96 8.02
C VAL A 72 10.89 -3.04 7.44
N PRO A 73 11.44 -3.94 8.28
CA PRO A 73 12.33 -4.99 7.84
C PRO A 73 11.71 -5.85 6.73
N LEU A 74 12.46 -6.09 5.66
CA LEU A 74 11.97 -6.79 4.48
C LEU A 74 13.02 -7.68 3.83
N ILE A 75 12.57 -8.64 3.03
CA ILE A 75 13.37 -9.44 2.11
C ILE A 75 13.04 -8.99 0.69
N LYS A 76 14.06 -8.57 -0.04
CA LYS A 76 13.98 -8.35 -1.49
C LYS A 76 14.30 -9.65 -2.19
N MET A 77 13.56 -9.98 -3.22
CA MET A 77 13.81 -11.17 -4.02
C MET A 77 13.25 -11.03 -5.42
N LYS A 78 13.62 -11.93 -6.31
CA LYS A 78 13.08 -11.98 -7.67
C LYS A 78 12.59 -13.39 -7.99
N PHE A 79 11.30 -13.49 -8.25
CA PHE A 79 10.64 -14.76 -8.56
C PHE A 79 10.03 -14.70 -9.96
N GLU A 80 10.45 -15.61 -10.85
CA GLU A 80 9.97 -15.67 -12.24
C GLU A 80 10.06 -14.32 -12.99
N GLY A 81 11.11 -13.54 -12.74
CA GLY A 81 11.28 -12.22 -13.38
C GLY A 81 10.61 -11.06 -12.63
N ILE A 82 9.81 -11.32 -11.60
CA ILE A 82 9.09 -10.32 -10.81
C ILE A 82 9.91 -9.99 -9.56
N VAL A 83 10.24 -8.71 -9.36
CA VAL A 83 10.88 -8.21 -8.14
C VAL A 83 9.82 -8.13 -7.04
N ILE A 84 10.12 -8.66 -5.86
CA ILE A 84 9.21 -8.73 -4.72
C ILE A 84 9.92 -8.16 -3.49
N ASP A 85 9.29 -7.16 -2.86
CA ASP A 85 9.65 -6.61 -1.56
C ASP A 85 8.72 -7.20 -0.49
N MET A 86 9.20 -8.20 0.25
CA MET A 86 8.41 -8.92 1.25
C MET A 86 8.73 -8.43 2.66
N ALA A 87 7.78 -7.77 3.31
CA ALA A 87 7.82 -7.47 4.74
C ALA A 87 7.18 -8.60 5.56
N MET A 88 7.55 -8.70 6.84
CA MET A 88 6.86 -9.57 7.80
C MET A 88 6.03 -8.73 8.77
N SER A 89 4.80 -9.19 9.05
CA SER A 89 3.95 -8.65 10.11
C SER A 89 3.53 -9.75 11.06
N ARG A 90 3.99 -9.65 12.30
CA ARG A 90 3.70 -10.58 13.38
C ARG A 90 2.44 -10.17 14.12
N LEU A 91 1.45 -11.06 14.14
CA LEU A 91 0.20 -10.85 14.86
C LEU A 91 0.32 -11.32 16.31
N ASN A 92 -0.39 -10.65 17.22
CA ASN A 92 -0.51 -11.08 18.61
C ASN A 92 -1.55 -12.22 18.76
N SER A 93 -1.35 -13.31 18.03
CA SER A 93 -2.23 -14.47 18.01
C SER A 93 -1.42 -15.74 17.80
N SER A 94 -1.89 -16.86 18.35
CA SER A 94 -1.30 -18.20 18.12
C SER A 94 -1.61 -18.74 16.72
N THR A 95 -2.58 -18.14 16.02
CA THR A 95 -2.98 -18.52 14.65
C THR A 95 -3.15 -17.28 13.79
N VAL A 96 -2.84 -17.40 12.49
CA VAL A 96 -3.11 -16.34 11.51
C VAL A 96 -4.54 -16.53 10.97
N PRO A 97 -5.45 -15.56 11.18
CA PRO A 97 -6.81 -15.67 10.66
C PRO A 97 -6.82 -15.58 9.14
N VAL A 98 -7.62 -16.44 8.49
CA VAL A 98 -7.80 -16.46 7.03
C VAL A 98 -9.31 -16.41 6.73
N PRO A 99 -9.84 -15.30 6.18
CA PRO A 99 -9.17 -14.03 5.91
C PRO A 99 -8.92 -13.20 7.19
N LEU A 100 -7.95 -12.28 7.14
CA LEU A 100 -7.81 -11.26 8.17
C LEU A 100 -8.99 -10.26 8.06
N ASP A 101 -9.68 -10.05 9.17
CA ASP A 101 -10.76 -9.07 9.23
C ASP A 101 -10.20 -7.67 9.52
N PHE A 102 -10.24 -6.80 8.53
CA PHE A 102 -9.82 -5.41 8.67
C PHE A 102 -10.95 -4.49 9.17
N ASN A 103 -12.19 -5.00 9.26
CA ASN A 103 -13.35 -4.21 9.67
C ASN A 103 -13.47 -4.11 11.20
N GLN A 104 -12.68 -4.91 11.93
CA GLN A 104 -12.61 -4.83 13.38
C GLN A 104 -11.98 -3.49 13.83
N PRO A 105 -12.28 -3.01 15.04
CA PRO A 105 -11.69 -1.79 15.57
C PRO A 105 -10.15 -1.84 15.50
N PRO A 106 -9.47 -0.73 15.15
CA PRO A 106 -8.00 -0.70 15.10
C PRO A 106 -7.35 -1.13 16.43
N GLU A 107 -8.01 -0.84 17.54
CA GLU A 107 -7.60 -1.23 18.89
C GLU A 107 -7.51 -2.75 19.07
N GLU A 108 -8.37 -3.50 18.38
CA GLU A 108 -8.40 -4.96 18.40
C GLU A 108 -7.45 -5.55 17.36
N LEU A 109 -7.48 -5.04 16.12
CA LEU A 109 -6.62 -5.52 15.02
C LEU A 109 -5.12 -5.38 15.34
N TYR A 110 -4.74 -4.27 15.96
CA TYR A 110 -3.35 -3.94 16.27
C TYR A 110 -2.99 -4.18 17.73
N PHE A 111 -3.84 -4.87 18.50
CA PHE A 111 -3.60 -5.13 19.91
C PHE A 111 -2.33 -5.97 20.10
N GLY A 112 -1.31 -5.40 20.75
CA GLY A 112 -0.04 -6.09 21.02
C GLY A 112 0.80 -6.41 19.77
N VAL A 113 0.49 -5.79 18.63
CA VAL A 113 1.30 -5.85 17.40
C VAL A 113 2.41 -4.80 17.48
N ASP A 114 3.65 -5.17 17.14
CA ASP A 114 4.77 -4.24 17.18
C ASP A 114 4.70 -3.17 16.07
N HIS A 115 5.44 -2.07 16.24
CA HIS A 115 5.37 -0.94 15.31
C HIS A 115 5.81 -1.27 13.88
N ALA A 116 6.76 -2.19 13.67
CA ALA A 116 7.20 -2.57 12.33
C ALA A 116 6.10 -3.39 11.63
N SER A 117 5.50 -4.34 12.36
CA SER A 117 4.37 -5.14 11.88
C SER A 117 3.14 -4.30 11.58
N ILE A 118 2.82 -3.29 12.40
CA ILE A 118 1.74 -2.32 12.12
C ILE A 118 2.02 -1.59 10.82
N ARG A 119 3.25 -1.10 10.61
CA ARG A 119 3.63 -0.38 9.38
C ARG A 119 3.53 -1.28 8.15
N GLY A 120 3.97 -2.53 8.23
CA GLY A 120 3.80 -3.52 7.17
C GLY A 120 2.33 -3.71 6.78
N LEU A 121 1.45 -3.82 7.78
CA LEU A 121 0.01 -3.99 7.56
C LEU A 121 -0.72 -2.71 7.09
N SER A 122 -0.18 -1.53 7.39
CA SER A 122 -0.84 -0.25 7.15
C SER A 122 -1.14 -0.02 5.67
N GLY A 123 -0.25 -0.45 4.76
CA GLY A 123 -0.47 -0.35 3.32
C GLY A 123 -1.66 -1.18 2.85
N VAL A 124 -1.74 -2.43 3.32
CA VAL A 124 -2.84 -3.36 3.00
C VAL A 124 -4.17 -2.84 3.55
N HIS A 125 -4.17 -2.39 4.81
CA HIS A 125 -5.35 -1.81 5.46
C HIS A 125 -5.84 -0.59 4.69
N LEU A 126 -4.95 0.37 4.37
CA LEU A 126 -5.30 1.58 3.62
C LEU A 126 -5.89 1.25 2.24
N ALA A 127 -5.30 0.31 1.51
CA ALA A 127 -5.79 -0.08 0.19
C ALA A 127 -7.22 -0.63 0.25
N ARG A 128 -7.54 -1.42 1.29
CA ARG A 128 -8.89 -1.94 1.53
C ARG A 128 -9.87 -0.82 1.88
N GLU A 129 -9.52 0.04 2.83
CA GLU A 129 -10.35 1.18 3.22
C GLU A 129 -10.67 2.10 2.04
N LEU A 130 -9.68 2.40 1.21
CA LEU A 130 -9.88 3.20 -0.01
C LEU A 130 -10.83 2.54 -0.99
N ARG A 131 -10.77 1.21 -1.13
CA ARG A 131 -11.64 0.46 -2.02
C ARG A 131 -13.09 0.51 -1.58
N GLU A 132 -13.35 0.46 -0.28
CA GLU A 132 -14.69 0.52 0.30
C GLU A 132 -15.24 1.95 0.34
N LEU A 133 -14.39 2.95 0.59
CA LEU A 133 -14.77 4.35 0.74
C LEU A 133 -15.06 5.05 -0.59
N VAL A 134 -14.42 4.65 -1.68
CA VAL A 134 -14.51 5.35 -2.97
C VAL A 134 -15.70 4.85 -3.80
N PRO A 135 -16.60 5.74 -4.27
CA PRO A 135 -17.82 5.34 -4.97
C PRO A 135 -17.59 4.73 -6.37
N CYS A 136 -16.46 5.03 -7.01
CA CYS A 136 -16.05 4.44 -8.29
C CYS A 136 -14.55 4.18 -8.30
N TYR A 137 -14.16 2.97 -7.88
CA TYR A 137 -12.76 2.57 -7.79
C TYR A 137 -11.99 2.71 -9.14
N PRO A 138 -12.54 2.31 -10.31
CA PRO A 138 -11.84 2.49 -11.58
C PRO A 138 -11.48 3.95 -11.91
N SER A 139 -12.41 4.88 -11.69
CA SER A 139 -12.14 6.32 -11.90
C SER A 139 -11.12 6.87 -10.92
N PHE A 140 -11.15 6.41 -9.67
CA PHE A 140 -10.14 6.78 -8.69
C PHE A 140 -8.74 6.32 -9.09
N ILE A 141 -8.59 5.09 -9.60
CA ILE A 141 -7.31 4.59 -10.12
C ILE A 141 -6.80 5.48 -11.27
N GLN A 142 -7.68 5.88 -12.19
CA GLN A 142 -7.30 6.80 -13.28
C GLN A 142 -6.86 8.17 -12.74
N LEU A 143 -7.56 8.71 -11.74
CA LEU A 143 -7.20 9.97 -11.10
C LEU A 143 -5.83 9.88 -10.42
N ILE A 144 -5.55 8.81 -9.68
CA ILE A 144 -4.25 8.61 -9.04
C ILE A 144 -3.13 8.54 -10.07
N LYS A 145 -3.31 7.81 -11.17
CA LYS A 145 -2.33 7.76 -12.27
C LYS A 145 -2.03 9.14 -12.82
N ALA A 146 -3.07 9.96 -13.04
CA ALA A 146 -2.90 11.33 -13.50
C ALA A 146 -2.17 12.22 -12.48
N ILE A 147 -2.50 12.10 -11.18
CA ILE A 147 -1.83 12.82 -10.09
C ILE A 147 -0.35 12.42 -10.03
N LYS A 148 -0.03 11.12 -10.07
CA LYS A 148 1.36 10.64 -10.05
C LYS A 148 2.19 11.20 -11.19
N LEU A 149 1.68 11.15 -12.41
CA LEU A 149 2.36 11.72 -13.57
C LEU A 149 2.60 13.23 -13.39
N TRP A 150 1.63 13.93 -12.84
CA TRP A 150 1.74 15.37 -12.56
C TRP A 150 2.74 15.69 -11.45
N VAL A 151 2.71 14.94 -10.35
CA VAL A 151 3.64 15.05 -9.22
C VAL A 151 5.08 14.81 -9.69
N SER A 152 5.28 13.76 -10.50
CA SER A 152 6.58 13.41 -11.08
C SER A 152 7.11 14.50 -12.00
N ARG A 153 6.30 14.96 -12.98
CA ARG A 153 6.71 16.02 -13.91
C ARG A 153 7.01 17.36 -13.24
N ARG A 154 6.46 17.61 -12.05
CA ARG A 154 6.70 18.84 -11.28
C ARG A 154 7.70 18.69 -10.16
N ALA A 155 8.24 17.49 -9.93
CA ALA A 155 9.16 17.18 -8.84
C ALA A 155 8.61 17.56 -7.44
N ILE A 156 7.30 17.38 -7.21
CA ILE A 156 6.59 17.74 -5.96
C ILE A 156 6.13 16.51 -5.16
N GLY A 157 6.82 15.38 -5.30
CA GLY A 157 6.45 14.11 -4.65
C GLY A 157 7.24 13.77 -3.40
N GLN A 158 8.20 14.62 -3.04
CA GLN A 158 9.21 14.29 -2.04
C GLN A 158 8.89 14.96 -0.70
N TYR A 159 8.56 14.14 0.29
CA TYR A 159 8.24 14.58 1.65
C TYR A 159 9.39 15.36 2.30
N VAL A 160 10.64 14.97 2.02
CA VAL A 160 11.86 15.62 2.54
C VAL A 160 11.91 17.11 2.18
N TYR A 161 11.30 17.51 1.05
CA TYR A 161 11.25 18.91 0.60
C TYR A 161 9.95 19.63 1.00
N GLY A 162 9.17 19.06 1.92
CA GLY A 162 7.93 19.64 2.44
C GLY A 162 6.70 19.42 1.55
N PHE A 163 6.81 18.58 0.51
CA PHE A 163 5.66 18.22 -0.31
C PHE A 163 4.89 17.01 0.25
N PRO A 164 3.60 16.83 -0.11
CA PRO A 164 2.85 15.66 0.34
C PRO A 164 3.48 14.35 -0.15
N SER A 165 3.46 13.32 0.70
CA SER A 165 3.86 11.95 0.34
C SER A 165 2.85 11.30 -0.62
N SER A 166 3.23 10.20 -1.28
CA SER A 166 2.34 9.43 -2.15
C SER A 166 1.03 9.02 -1.47
N ILE A 167 1.10 8.65 -0.19
CA ILE A 167 -0.08 8.31 0.63
C ILE A 167 -0.98 9.53 0.81
N ALA A 168 -0.41 10.70 1.10
CA ALA A 168 -1.18 11.93 1.25
C ALA A 168 -1.91 12.32 -0.04
N TRP A 169 -1.24 12.23 -1.21
CA TRP A 169 -1.87 12.43 -2.52
C TRP A 169 -3.04 11.47 -2.75
N THR A 170 -2.87 10.21 -2.34
CA THR A 170 -3.90 9.18 -2.49
C THR A 170 -5.13 9.47 -1.65
N ILE A 171 -4.94 9.84 -0.38
CA ILE A 171 -6.04 10.19 0.54
C ILE A 171 -6.80 11.43 0.02
N MET A 172 -6.08 12.44 -0.47
CA MET A 172 -6.70 13.63 -1.06
C MET A 172 -7.57 13.30 -2.28
N ALA A 173 -7.08 12.44 -3.18
CA ALA A 173 -7.85 11.99 -4.33
C ALA A 173 -9.11 11.23 -3.89
N ALA A 174 -9.03 10.38 -2.87
CA ALA A 174 -10.17 9.64 -2.35
C ALA A 174 -11.24 10.58 -1.76
N TYR A 175 -10.81 11.58 -0.98
CA TYR A 175 -11.71 12.63 -0.46
C TYR A 175 -12.43 13.38 -1.58
N ILE A 176 -11.69 13.74 -2.63
CA ILE A 176 -12.23 14.42 -3.81
C ILE A 176 -13.26 13.53 -4.53
N CYS A 177 -12.96 12.25 -4.73
CA CYS A 177 -13.88 11.28 -5.32
C CYS A 177 -15.17 11.12 -4.50
N LYS A 178 -15.07 11.11 -3.17
CA LYS A 178 -16.22 11.05 -2.27
C LYS A 178 -17.09 12.32 -2.35
N LYS A 179 -16.46 13.49 -2.47
CA LYS A 179 -17.17 14.78 -2.54
C LYS A 179 -17.84 15.03 -3.90
N VAL A 180 -17.23 14.57 -4.99
CA VAL A 180 -17.76 14.69 -6.36
C VAL A 180 -18.60 13.45 -6.69
N HIS A 181 -19.70 13.31 -5.96
CA HIS A 181 -20.52 12.09 -5.88
C HIS A 181 -21.32 11.73 -7.16
N SER A 182 -21.15 12.45 -8.28
CA SER A 182 -21.84 12.15 -9.55
C SER A 182 -20.93 11.42 -10.54
N LYS A 183 -21.32 10.21 -10.97
CA LYS A 183 -20.61 9.37 -11.96
C LYS A 183 -20.20 10.13 -13.23
N VAL A 184 -21.01 11.09 -13.66
CA VAL A 184 -20.77 11.90 -14.87
C VAL A 184 -19.58 12.84 -14.72
N ARG A 185 -19.27 13.36 -13.51
CA ARG A 185 -18.15 14.30 -13.29
C ARG A 185 -16.83 13.61 -12.98
N LEU A 186 -16.85 12.40 -12.40
CA LEU A 186 -15.65 11.63 -12.06
C LEU A 186 -14.80 11.33 -13.31
N ALA A 187 -15.43 11.07 -14.45
CA ALA A 187 -14.76 10.87 -15.74
C ALA A 187 -14.02 12.13 -16.27
N PHE A 188 -14.38 13.32 -15.79
CA PHE A 188 -13.74 14.60 -16.17
C PHE A 188 -12.82 15.14 -15.08
N MET A 189 -12.64 14.41 -13.96
CA MET A 189 -11.75 14.84 -12.90
C MET A 189 -10.31 14.75 -13.38
N ASN A 190 -9.68 15.92 -13.43
CA ASN A 190 -8.29 16.10 -13.77
C ASN A 190 -7.56 16.78 -12.62
N VAL A 191 -6.25 16.91 -12.77
CA VAL A 191 -5.38 17.60 -11.81
C VAL A 191 -5.86 19.02 -11.50
N SER A 192 -6.53 19.70 -12.44
CA SER A 192 -7.07 21.06 -12.22
C SER A 192 -8.13 21.08 -11.12
N HIS A 193 -8.95 20.04 -10.98
CA HIS A 193 -9.91 19.92 -9.88
C HIS A 193 -9.20 19.69 -8.54
N VAL A 194 -8.14 18.88 -8.53
CA VAL A 194 -7.29 18.69 -7.33
C VAL A 194 -6.63 20.01 -6.93
N ASN A 195 -6.11 20.77 -7.90
CA ASN A 195 -5.52 22.08 -7.67
C ASN A 195 -6.56 23.12 -7.20
N LEU A 196 -7.77 23.12 -7.74
CA LEU A 196 -8.86 24.00 -7.28
C LEU A 196 -9.28 23.66 -5.84
N TYR A 197 -9.35 22.38 -5.47
CA TYR A 197 -9.66 22.02 -4.10
C TYR A 197 -8.48 22.29 -3.15
N TYR A 198 -7.24 22.06 -3.56
CA TYR A 198 -6.07 22.25 -2.69
C TYR A 198 -5.64 23.72 -2.60
N PHE A 199 -5.35 24.35 -3.74
CA PHE A 199 -4.92 25.74 -3.80
C PHE A 199 -6.11 26.71 -3.70
N GLY A 200 -7.29 26.36 -4.20
CA GLY A 200 -8.47 27.22 -4.11
C GLY A 200 -9.04 27.31 -2.69
N LEU A 201 -9.04 26.24 -1.88
CA LEU A 201 -9.39 26.37 -0.44
C LEU A 201 -8.32 27.17 0.32
N HIS A 202 -7.04 26.98 0.02
CA HIS A 202 -5.98 27.73 0.68
C HIS A 202 -6.01 29.23 0.31
N TYR A 203 -6.40 29.56 -0.92
CA TYR A 203 -6.59 30.92 -1.40
C TYR A 203 -7.88 31.56 -0.86
N ALA A 204 -8.98 30.79 -0.79
CA ALA A 204 -10.24 31.22 -0.19
C ALA A 204 -10.09 31.49 1.32
N ARG A 205 -9.38 30.64 2.05
CA ARG A 205 -9.18 30.79 3.50
C ARG A 205 -8.25 31.96 3.84
N LYS A 206 -7.28 32.28 2.97
CA LYS A 206 -6.38 33.43 3.15
C LYS A 206 -7.01 34.77 2.75
N ASN A 207 -8.04 34.77 1.90
CA ASN A 207 -8.72 35.99 1.41
C ASN A 207 -10.14 36.21 1.96
N MET A 208 -10.76 35.23 2.64
CA MET A 208 -12.12 35.36 3.20
C MET A 208 -12.21 35.31 4.73
N GLY A 209 -11.08 35.33 5.47
CA GLY A 209 -11.10 35.55 6.92
C GLY A 209 -12.07 34.67 7.71
N LEU A 210 -12.03 33.35 7.47
CA LEU A 210 -12.70 32.32 8.27
C LEU A 210 -11.68 31.39 8.94
#